data_AF-A0A553GMS2-F1
#
_entry.id   AF-A0A553GMS2-F1
#
_cell.length_a   1.000
_cell.length_b   1.000
_cell.length_c   1.000
_cell.angle_alpha   90.00
_cell.angle_beta   90.00
_cell.angle_gamma   90.00
#
_symmetry.space_group_name_H-M   'P 1'
#
loop_
_entity.id
_entity.type
_entity.pdbx_description
1 polymer ?
#
loop_
_entity_poly.entity_id
_entity_poly.type
_entity_poly.pdbx_seq_one_letter_code
_entity_poly.pdbx_strand_id
1 'polypeptide(L)'
;MSSLQKSCEPKEMNEDLKQAYKTMKSDTKIPFWHFSGAFIIVFLISLLTISNKAEAQDELLYLESPLSGDVYEYENGPERFSTLKVVEVSEDSVYFLYNNYDFSQRAGIEEIDVDSCYSEDIYMMSRQELKDMYSSGTIYDINRN
;
A
#
# COMPACT_ATOMS: atom_id res chain seq x y z
N MET A 1 -49.63 -24.78 -29.54
CA MET A 1 -49.12 -23.49 -29.02
C MET A 1 -47.63 -23.44 -29.32
N SER A 2 -47.22 -22.73 -30.36
CA SER A 2 -45.81 -22.58 -30.74
C SER A 2 -45.61 -21.16 -31.22
N SER A 3 -44.96 -20.32 -30.41
CA SER A 3 -44.45 -19.02 -30.83
C SER A 3 -42.92 -19.10 -30.80
N LEU A 4 -42.36 -19.65 -31.87
CA LEU A 4 -40.94 -19.59 -32.17
C LEU A 4 -40.55 -18.13 -32.40
N GLN A 5 -39.75 -17.54 -31.51
CA GLN A 5 -39.00 -16.32 -31.81
C GLN A 5 -37.99 -16.65 -32.91
N LYS A 6 -38.31 -16.28 -34.15
CA LYS A 6 -37.40 -16.39 -35.28
C LYS A 6 -36.41 -15.22 -35.22
N SER A 7 -35.17 -15.50 -34.84
CA SER A 7 -34.07 -14.54 -34.97
C SER A 7 -33.75 -14.38 -36.45
N CYS A 8 -34.08 -13.23 -37.04
CA CYS A 8 -33.80 -12.94 -38.44
C CYS A 8 -32.30 -12.70 -38.64
N GLU A 9 -31.66 -13.47 -39.52
CA GLU A 9 -30.28 -13.25 -39.91
C GLU A 9 -30.13 -12.00 -40.81
N PRO A 10 -28.99 -11.27 -40.76
CA PRO A 10 -28.82 -9.96 -41.41
C PRO A 10 -29.02 -9.96 -42.94
N LYS A 11 -28.95 -11.14 -43.56
CA LYS A 11 -29.08 -11.34 -45.01
C LYS A 11 -30.53 -11.30 -45.49
N GLU A 12 -31.52 -11.47 -44.60
CA GLU A 12 -32.96 -11.47 -44.95
C GLU A 12 -33.66 -10.11 -44.70
N MET A 13 -32.92 -9.07 -44.29
CA MET A 13 -33.51 -7.73 -44.07
C MET A 13 -33.78 -7.01 -45.41
N ASN A 14 -35.02 -6.52 -45.57
CA ASN A 14 -35.43 -5.60 -46.63
C ASN A 14 -34.49 -4.35 -46.64
N GLU A 15 -34.25 -3.76 -47.81
CA GLU A 15 -33.32 -2.64 -48.01
C GLU A 15 -33.64 -1.45 -47.09
N ASP A 16 -34.93 -1.18 -46.81
CA ASP A 16 -35.36 -0.15 -45.84
C ASP A 16 -34.84 -0.43 -44.42
N LEU A 17 -34.86 -1.70 -44.00
CA LEU A 17 -34.37 -2.12 -42.68
C LEU A 17 -32.84 -2.10 -42.62
N LYS A 18 -32.15 -2.45 -43.71
CA LYS A 18 -30.68 -2.30 -43.80
C LYS A 18 -30.27 -0.84 -43.74
N GLN A 19 -30.99 0.05 -44.42
CA GLN A 19 -30.71 1.48 -44.41
C GLN A 19 -30.96 2.07 -43.02
N ALA A 20 -32.08 1.74 -42.38
CA ALA A 20 -32.36 2.13 -40.99
C ALA A 20 -31.29 1.61 -40.02
N TYR A 21 -30.85 0.35 -40.16
CA TYR A 21 -29.78 -0.22 -39.35
C TYR A 21 -28.42 0.46 -39.58
N LYS A 22 -28.08 0.81 -40.83
CA LYS A 22 -26.85 1.55 -41.16
C LYS A 22 -26.84 2.93 -40.52
N THR A 23 -27.96 3.65 -40.59
CA THR A 23 -28.10 5.00 -40.01
C THR A 23 -28.00 4.97 -38.48
N MET A 24 -28.65 4.00 -37.82
CA MET A 24 -28.55 3.82 -36.37
C MET A 24 -27.14 3.40 -35.92
N LYS A 25 -26.49 2.51 -36.67
CA LYS A 25 -25.13 2.04 -36.36
C LYS A 25 -24.07 3.12 -36.57
N SER A 26 -24.25 4.03 -37.53
CA SER A 26 -23.32 5.14 -37.76
C SER A 26 -23.39 6.25 -36.72
N ASP A 27 -24.56 6.43 -36.09
CA ASP A 27 -24.76 7.41 -35.00
C ASP A 27 -24.23 6.91 -33.65
N THR A 28 -24.02 5.61 -33.51
CA THR A 28 -23.52 5.01 -32.26
C THR A 28 -22.00 4.83 -32.27
N LYS A 29 -21.26 5.86 -32.68
CA LYS A 29 -19.80 5.88 -32.44
C LYS A 29 -19.58 6.11 -30.96
N ILE A 30 -19.32 5.04 -30.21
CA ILE A 30 -19.04 5.10 -28.76
C ILE A 30 -17.94 6.16 -28.53
N PRO A 31 -18.28 7.30 -27.90
CA PRO A 31 -17.30 8.35 -27.65
C PRO A 31 -16.17 7.84 -26.74
N PHE A 32 -14.91 8.12 -27.09
CA PHE A 32 -13.74 7.78 -26.25
C PHE A 32 -13.85 8.35 -24.82
N TRP A 33 -14.66 9.39 -24.61
CA TRP A 33 -14.92 10.02 -23.32
C TRP A 33 -15.65 9.14 -22.29
N HIS A 34 -16.35 8.08 -22.71
CA HIS A 34 -16.98 7.14 -21.76
C HIS A 34 -15.96 6.32 -20.96
N PHE A 35 -14.69 6.28 -21.38
CA PHE A 35 -13.61 5.61 -20.66
C PHE A 35 -12.86 6.52 -19.67
N SER A 36 -13.30 7.76 -19.48
CA SER A 36 -12.70 8.69 -18.50
C SER A 36 -12.65 8.09 -17.09
N GLY A 37 -13.72 7.40 -16.66
CA GLY A 37 -13.74 6.69 -15.37
C GLY A 37 -12.70 5.57 -15.27
N ALA A 38 -12.53 4.78 -16.34
CA ALA A 38 -11.51 3.73 -16.37
C ALA A 38 -10.09 4.32 -16.33
N PHE A 39 -9.87 5.45 -16.99
CA PHE A 39 -8.60 6.16 -16.96
C PHE A 39 -8.27 6.68 -15.55
N ILE A 40 -9.26 7.22 -14.83
CA ILE A 40 -9.10 7.67 -13.43
C ILE A 40 -8.74 6.48 -12.52
N ILE A 41 -9.41 5.34 -12.67
CA ILE A 41 -9.13 4.14 -11.86
C ILE A 41 -7.69 3.65 -12.10
N VAL A 42 -7.27 3.54 -13.36
CA VAL A 42 -5.89 3.14 -13.69
C VAL A 42 -4.87 4.13 -13.15
N PHE A 43 -5.16 5.42 -13.23
CA PHE A 43 -4.29 6.47 -12.69
C PHE A 43 -4.14 6.35 -11.16
N LEU A 44 -5.24 6.17 -10.43
CA LEU A 44 -5.23 5.99 -8.97
C LEU A 44 -4.43 4.74 -8.56
N ILE A 45 -4.64 3.60 -9.22
CA ILE A 45 -3.87 2.37 -8.97
C ILE A 45 -2.37 2.61 -9.22
N SER A 46 -2.04 3.33 -10.29
CA SER A 46 -0.65 3.65 -10.62
C SER A 46 0.01 4.50 -9.52
N LEU A 47 -0.68 5.53 -9.01
CA LEU A 47 -0.18 6.37 -7.91
C LEU A 47 0.07 5.59 -6.62
N LEU A 48 -0.82 4.67 -6.27
CA LEU A 48 -0.66 3.82 -5.07
C LEU A 48 0.62 2.97 -5.16
N THR A 49 0.93 2.40 -6.33
CA THR A 49 2.13 1.55 -6.49
C THR A 49 3.45 2.31 -6.46
N ILE A 50 3.47 3.60 -6.85
CA ILE A 50 4.68 4.42 -6.83
C ILE A 50 5.03 4.83 -5.40
N SER A 51 4.00 5.17 -4.60
CA SER A 51 4.18 5.64 -3.22
C SER A 51 4.81 4.55 -2.33
N ASN A 52 4.27 3.34 -2.37
CA ASN A 52 4.78 2.21 -1.57
C ASN A 52 6.23 1.82 -1.93
N LYS A 53 6.67 2.09 -3.17
CA LYS A 53 8.04 1.79 -3.61
C LYS A 53 9.06 2.82 -3.14
N ALA A 54 8.63 4.06 -2.91
CA ALA A 54 9.49 5.09 -2.37
C ALA A 54 9.73 4.84 -0.88
N GLU A 55 8.66 4.58 -0.14
CA GLU A 55 8.67 4.26 1.29
C GLU A 55 9.58 3.06 1.61
N ALA A 56 9.41 1.94 0.90
CA ALA A 56 10.27 0.77 1.09
C ALA A 56 11.76 1.02 0.72
N GLN A 57 12.07 1.99 -0.14
CA GLN A 57 13.47 2.36 -0.42
C GLN A 57 14.06 3.21 0.70
N ASP A 58 13.25 4.10 1.26
CA ASP A 58 13.63 4.93 2.40
C ASP A 58 13.85 4.07 3.65
N GLU A 59 12.97 3.10 3.93
CA GLU A 59 13.14 2.13 5.03
C GLU A 59 14.46 1.36 4.92
N LEU A 60 14.83 0.88 3.72
CA LEU A 60 16.11 0.18 3.52
C LEU A 60 17.30 1.09 3.78
N LEU A 61 17.22 2.36 3.38
CA LEU A 61 18.25 3.35 3.68
C LEU A 61 18.37 3.58 5.20
N TYR A 62 17.24 3.65 5.90
CA TYR A 62 17.20 3.87 7.34
C TYR A 62 17.73 2.65 8.10
N LEU A 63 17.44 1.44 7.63
CA LEU A 63 17.99 0.19 8.14
C LEU A 63 19.51 0.08 7.92
N GLU A 64 20.02 0.52 6.77
CA GLU A 64 21.46 0.47 6.47
C GLU A 64 22.25 1.54 7.23
N SER A 65 21.64 2.69 7.47
CA SER A 65 22.24 3.84 8.14
C SER A 65 21.30 4.43 9.20
N PRO A 66 21.08 3.73 10.33
CA PRO A 66 20.29 4.23 11.45
C PRO A 66 20.87 5.52 12.01
N LEU A 67 20.00 6.39 12.51
CA LEU A 67 20.32 7.66 13.14
C LEU A 67 19.55 7.79 14.46
N SER A 68 20.11 8.57 15.39
CA SER A 68 19.40 8.96 16.60
C SER A 68 18.11 9.70 16.23
N GLY A 69 17.00 9.30 16.85
CA GLY A 69 15.66 9.79 16.55
C GLY A 69 14.83 8.91 15.63
N ASP A 70 15.41 7.91 14.96
CA ASP A 70 14.61 6.95 14.19
C ASP A 70 13.66 6.16 15.09
N VAL A 71 12.48 5.84 14.58
CA VAL A 71 11.47 5.04 15.27
C VAL A 71 11.19 3.79 14.45
N TYR A 72 11.47 2.63 15.05
CA TYR A 72 11.23 1.34 14.44
C TYR A 72 9.93 0.78 14.98
N GLU A 73 9.01 0.41 14.09
CA GLU A 73 7.76 -0.24 14.46
C GLU A 73 7.89 -1.75 14.34
N TYR A 74 7.49 -2.47 15.38
CA TYR A 74 7.71 -3.91 15.45
C TYR A 74 6.56 -4.68 16.10
N GLU A 75 6.46 -5.97 15.76
CA GLU A 75 5.52 -6.90 16.38
C GLU A 75 6.12 -7.47 17.68
N ASN A 76 5.54 -7.08 18.82
CA ASN A 76 5.90 -7.50 20.18
C ASN A 76 5.09 -8.73 20.62
N GLY A 77 5.06 -9.75 19.76
CA GLY A 77 4.25 -10.96 19.92
C GLY A 77 2.90 -10.90 19.19
N PRO A 78 2.11 -12.00 19.23
CA PRO A 78 0.95 -12.15 18.35
C PRO A 78 -0.05 -11.01 18.50
N GLU A 79 -0.28 -10.29 17.41
CA GLU A 79 -1.23 -9.15 17.34
C GLU A 79 -0.92 -8.03 18.36
N ARG A 80 0.35 -7.84 18.72
CA ARG A 80 0.80 -6.74 19.58
C ARG A 80 1.89 -5.97 18.87
N PHE A 81 1.71 -4.67 18.74
CA PHE A 81 2.61 -3.79 17.99
C PHE A 81 3.13 -2.69 18.89
N SER A 82 4.39 -2.33 18.71
CA SER A 82 5.07 -1.35 19.57
C SER A 82 6.17 -0.63 18.80
N THR A 83 6.82 0.33 19.46
CA THR A 83 7.86 1.15 18.87
C THR A 83 9.18 1.09 19.65
N LEU A 84 10.28 1.26 18.91
CA LEU A 84 11.63 1.40 19.44
C LEU A 84 12.22 2.71 18.93
N LYS A 85 12.67 3.58 19.83
CA LYS A 85 13.29 4.85 19.45
C LYS A 85 14.80 4.76 19.57
N VAL A 86 15.52 5.03 18.48
CA VAL A 86 16.98 5.06 18.46
C VAL A 86 17.47 6.26 19.26
N VAL A 87 18.36 6.00 20.22
CA VAL A 87 19.02 7.06 21.01
C VAL A 87 20.48 7.24 20.62
N GLU A 88 21.17 6.17 20.23
CA GLU A 88 22.57 6.20 19.86
C GLU A 88 22.89 5.12 18.81
N VAL A 89 23.89 5.36 17.98
CA VAL A 89 24.34 4.43 16.94
C VAL A 89 25.86 4.30 17.03
N SER A 90 26.35 3.07 17.12
CA SER A 90 27.77 2.73 17.02
C SER A 90 28.09 2.10 15.66
N GLU A 91 29.34 1.63 15.49
CA GLU A 91 29.79 0.97 14.26
C GLU A 91 29.01 -0.31 13.96
N ASP A 92 28.73 -1.13 14.98
CA ASP A 92 28.14 -2.46 14.86
C ASP A 92 26.74 -2.60 15.48
N SER A 93 26.33 -1.62 16.28
CA SER A 93 25.16 -1.71 17.15
C SER A 93 24.33 -0.44 17.15
N VAL A 94 23.06 -0.58 17.53
CA VAL A 94 22.12 0.51 17.68
C VAL A 94 21.48 0.41 19.06
N TYR A 95 21.34 1.56 19.71
CA TYR A 95 20.82 1.67 21.06
C TYR A 95 19.43 2.29 21.02
N PHE A 96 18.49 1.68 21.74
CA PHE A 96 17.07 1.99 21.70
C PHE A 96 16.48 2.21 23.09
N LEU A 97 15.40 2.98 23.12
CA LEU A 97 14.40 2.96 24.19
C LEU A 97 13.19 2.16 23.70
N TYR A 98 12.66 1.29 24.55
CA TYR A 98 11.41 0.57 24.26
C TYR A 98 10.22 1.45 24.60
N ASN A 99 9.15 1.31 23.84
CA ASN A 99 7.86 1.81 24.29
C ASN A 99 7.32 0.94 25.44
N ASN A 100 6.80 1.56 26.50
CA ASN A 100 6.16 0.85 27.60
C ASN A 100 4.74 0.36 27.26
N TYR A 101 4.23 0.73 26.09
CA TYR A 101 2.89 0.42 25.61
C TYR A 101 2.94 -0.40 24.32
N ASP A 102 1.90 -1.19 24.11
CA ASP A 102 1.65 -1.92 22.88
C ASP A 102 0.23 -1.63 22.40
N PHE A 103 0.03 -1.71 21.08
CA PHE A 103 -1.25 -1.62 20.41
C PHE A 103 -1.70 -2.97 19.85
N SER A 104 -3.01 -3.18 19.69
CA SER A 104 -3.56 -4.41 19.11
C SER A 104 -3.61 -4.41 17.58
N GLN A 105 -3.24 -3.29 16.94
CA GLN A 105 -3.26 -3.10 15.50
C GLN A 105 -2.16 -2.10 15.11
N ARG A 106 -1.67 -2.21 13.87
CA ARG A 106 -0.63 -1.28 13.35
C ARG A 106 -1.14 0.14 13.17
N ALA A 107 -2.40 0.29 12.74
CA ALA A 107 -3.00 1.60 12.53
C ALA A 107 -3.26 2.31 13.87
N GLY A 108 -2.78 3.55 14.01
CA GLY A 108 -2.89 4.32 15.26
C GLY A 108 -1.69 4.17 16.19
N ILE A 109 -0.64 3.45 15.79
CA ILE A 109 0.57 3.28 16.61
C ILE A 109 1.30 4.61 16.88
N GLU A 110 1.09 5.63 16.06
CA GLU A 110 1.56 6.99 16.28
C GLU A 110 1.03 7.60 17.59
N GLU A 111 -0.09 7.08 18.15
CA GLU A 111 -0.62 7.52 19.44
C GLU A 111 0.32 7.19 20.61
N ILE A 112 1.14 6.15 20.48
CA ILE A 112 2.13 5.76 21.49
C ILE A 112 3.54 6.24 21.16
N ASP A 113 3.79 6.76 19.94
CA ASP A 113 5.06 7.41 19.60
C ASP A 113 5.16 8.82 20.18
N VAL A 114 5.15 8.90 21.51
CA VAL A 114 5.36 10.13 22.27
C VAL A 114 6.43 9.88 23.32
N ASP A 115 7.30 10.87 23.57
CA ASP A 115 8.47 10.70 24.44
C ASP A 115 8.14 10.16 25.84
N SER A 116 6.98 10.52 26.40
CA SER A 116 6.53 10.03 27.71
C SER A 116 6.18 8.54 27.77
N CYS A 117 5.98 7.90 26.62
CA CYS A 117 5.65 6.48 26.52
C CYS A 117 6.90 5.59 26.48
N TYR A 118 8.08 6.15 26.18
CA TYR A 118 9.33 5.40 26.13
C TYR A 118 9.91 5.15 27.53
N SER A 119 10.58 4.01 27.70
CA SER A 119 11.31 3.65 28.91
C SER A 119 12.56 4.52 29.09
N GLU A 120 13.10 4.53 30.31
CA GLU A 120 14.45 5.09 30.58
C GLU A 120 15.56 4.05 30.33
N ASP A 121 15.19 2.76 30.27
CA ASP A 121 16.11 1.67 30.03
C ASP A 121 16.59 1.66 28.58
N ILE A 122 17.92 1.65 28.40
CA ILE A 122 18.58 1.55 27.10
C ILE A 122 18.86 0.10 26.78
N TYR A 123 18.47 -0.30 25.58
CA TYR A 123 18.70 -1.61 25.03
C TYR A 123 19.59 -1.51 23.80
N MET A 124 20.32 -2.57 23.50
CA MET A 124 21.23 -2.64 22.37
C MET A 124 20.84 -3.81 21.48
N MET A 125 20.79 -3.56 20.17
CA MET A 125 20.68 -4.59 19.15
C MET A 125 21.79 -4.42 18.13
N SER A 126 22.32 -5.54 17.63
CA SER A 126 23.31 -5.50 16.57
C SER A 126 22.66 -5.08 15.25
N ARG A 127 23.43 -4.47 14.35
CA ARG A 127 22.97 -4.17 12.99
C ARG A 127 22.51 -5.41 12.22
N GLN A 128 23.08 -6.59 12.52
CA GLN A 128 22.66 -7.84 11.90
C GLN A 128 21.28 -8.27 12.41
N GLU A 129 21.04 -8.17 13.72
CA GLU A 129 19.76 -8.48 14.35
C GLU A 129 18.63 -7.62 13.79
N LEU A 130 18.85 -6.31 13.62
CA LEU A 130 17.86 -5.42 12.99
C LEU A 130 17.53 -5.85 11.56
N LYS A 131 18.53 -6.26 10.78
CA LYS A 131 18.32 -6.76 9.41
C LYS A 131 17.54 -8.07 9.41
N ASP A 132 17.82 -8.96 10.36
CA ASP A 132 17.13 -10.22 10.49
C ASP A 132 15.66 -9.99 10.89
N MET A 133 15.40 -9.08 11.83
CA MET A 133 14.05 -8.68 12.26
C MET A 133 13.25 -7.97 11.16
N TYR A 134 13.89 -7.15 10.34
CA TYR A 134 13.24 -6.55 9.16
C TYR A 134 12.94 -7.62 8.11
N SER A 135 13.90 -8.52 7.85
CA SER A 135 13.74 -9.60 6.87
C SER A 135 12.67 -10.63 7.27
N SER A 136 12.49 -10.86 8.58
CA SER A 136 11.40 -11.70 9.11
C SER A 136 10.04 -11.01 9.10
N GLY A 137 10.00 -9.69 8.85
CA GLY A 137 8.79 -8.87 8.97
C GLY A 137 8.38 -8.55 10.41
N THR A 138 9.26 -8.81 11.38
CA THR A 138 9.06 -8.43 12.78
C THR A 138 9.13 -6.92 12.94
N ILE A 139 10.15 -6.29 12.36
CA ILE A 139 10.12 -4.85 12.08
C ILE A 139 9.41 -4.69 10.75
N TYR A 140 8.39 -3.86 10.71
CA TYR A 140 7.55 -3.71 9.52
C TYR A 140 7.47 -2.27 9.01
N ASP A 141 8.01 -1.30 9.77
CA ASP A 141 8.14 0.10 9.36
C ASP A 141 9.30 0.77 10.11
N ILE A 142 9.91 1.79 9.49
CA ILE A 142 10.97 2.61 10.07
C ILE A 142 10.71 4.08 9.71
N ASN A 143 10.41 4.87 10.73
CA ASN A 143 10.06 6.27 10.60
C ASN A 143 11.25 7.18 10.97
N ARG A 144 11.53 8.16 10.09
CA ARG A 144 12.55 9.20 10.28
C ARG A 144 11.94 10.57 9.94
N ASN A 145 11.73 11.39 10.97
CA ASN A 145 11.18 12.75 10.86
C ASN A 145 12.22 13.79 10.42
#